data_AF-A0A3L7VQ52-F1
#
_entry.id   AF-A0A3L7VQ52-F1
#
_cell.length_a   1.000
_cell.length_b   1.000
_cell.length_c   1.000
_cell.angle_alpha   90.00
_cell.angle_beta   90.00
_cell.angle_gamma   90.00
#
_symmetry.space_group_name_H-M   'P 1'
#
loop_
_entity.id
_entity.type
_entity.pdbx_description
1 polymer ?
#
loop_
_entity_poly.entity_id
_entity_poly.type
_entity_poly.pdbx_seq_one_letter_code
_entity_poly.pdbx_strand_id
1 'polypeptide(L)'
;MELSQSIRTAMRRATELALAEERRGGGRNMISCTVAVTWHHEPHKSVNYDGLDLSESGLRISSPTILPEGMTGRAIFNAGTISFNRAAVISWCRAIRDSDGRINHWEAGLRLL
;
A
#
# COMPACT_ATOMS: atom_id res chain seq x y z
N MET A 1 8.76 0.96 38.44
CA MET A 1 7.35 0.87 38.00
C MET A 1 7.35 0.27 36.60
N GLU A 2 7.19 -1.04 36.50
CA GLU A 2 7.17 -1.79 35.24
C GLU A 2 5.90 -1.43 34.45
N LEU A 3 6.06 -0.84 33.26
CA LEU A 3 4.93 -0.61 32.36
C LEU A 3 4.34 -1.95 31.96
N SER A 4 3.03 -2.13 32.15
CA SER A 4 2.35 -3.37 31.75
C SER A 4 2.51 -3.61 30.24
N GLN A 5 2.59 -4.87 29.85
CA GLN A 5 2.80 -5.29 28.45
C GLN A 5 1.76 -4.70 27.48
N SER A 6 0.55 -4.45 27.98
CA SER A 6 -0.54 -3.78 27.25
C SER A 6 -0.19 -2.33 26.91
N ILE A 7 0.34 -1.57 27.88
CA ILE A 7 0.70 -0.15 27.68
C ILE A 7 1.85 -0.03 26.68
N ARG A 8 2.86 -0.92 26.76
CA ARG A 8 3.98 -0.93 25.79
C ARG A 8 3.51 -1.21 24.36
N THR A 9 2.53 -2.10 24.20
CA THR A 9 1.97 -2.46 22.89
C THR A 9 1.13 -1.31 22.31
N ALA A 10 0.31 -0.66 23.13
CA ALA A 10 -0.48 0.49 22.72
C ALA A 10 0.40 1.68 22.33
N MET A 11 1.45 1.94 23.11
CA MET A 11 2.41 3.01 22.86
C MET A 11 3.20 2.76 21.57
N ARG A 12 3.66 1.52 21.34
CA ARG A 12 4.30 1.13 20.07
C ARG A 12 3.38 1.36 18.86
N ARG A 13 2.11 0.95 18.94
CA ARG A 13 1.13 1.20 17.86
C ARG A 13 0.90 2.68 17.62
N ALA A 14 0.78 3.49 18.67
CA ALA A 14 0.61 4.93 18.57
C ALA A 14 1.84 5.60 17.91
N THR A 15 3.05 5.17 18.26
CA THR A 15 4.29 5.65 17.63
C THR A 15 4.40 5.20 16.17
N GLU A 16 4.02 3.97 15.84
CA GLU A 16 3.97 3.48 14.46
C GLU A 16 2.94 4.24 13.61
N LEU A 17 1.81 4.64 14.19
CA LEU A 17 0.81 5.49 13.55
C LEU A 17 1.32 6.92 13.34
N ALA A 18 1.89 7.54 14.37
CA ALA A 18 2.44 8.90 14.29
C ALA A 18 3.60 9.00 13.27
N LEU A 19 4.52 8.01 13.27
CA LEU A 19 5.59 7.93 12.27
C LEU A 19 5.06 7.62 10.86
N ALA A 20 3.96 6.88 10.75
CA ALA A 20 3.29 6.66 9.47
C ALA A 20 2.60 7.94 8.97
N GLU A 21 2.14 8.80 9.87
CA GLU A 21 1.50 10.07 9.58
C GLU A 21 2.51 11.17 9.20
N GLU A 22 3.64 11.24 9.90
CA GLU A 22 4.73 12.17 9.59
C GLU A 22 5.37 11.89 8.22
N ARG A 23 5.52 10.60 7.83
CA ARG A 23 5.94 10.20 6.47
C ARG A 23 4.92 10.54 5.38
N ARG A 24 3.67 10.88 5.73
CA ARG A 24 2.61 11.29 4.78
C ARG A 24 2.65 12.79 4.43
N GLY A 25 3.63 13.55 4.93
CA GLY A 25 3.76 14.99 4.66
C GLY A 25 4.01 15.40 3.20
N GLY A 26 4.21 14.46 2.28
CA GLY A 26 4.16 14.70 0.84
C GLY A 26 2.74 14.48 0.30
N GLY A 27 2.10 15.53 -0.22
CA GLY A 27 0.69 15.56 -0.62
C GLY A 27 0.28 14.37 -1.49
N ARG A 28 -0.44 13.42 -0.89
CA ARG A 28 -1.09 12.31 -1.59
C ARG A 28 -2.48 12.75 -1.99
N ASN A 29 -2.78 12.64 -3.28
CA ASN A 29 -4.14 12.82 -3.76
C ASN A 29 -4.90 11.52 -3.53
N MET A 30 -5.94 11.57 -2.71
CA MET A 30 -6.89 10.46 -2.63
C MET A 30 -7.54 10.30 -3.99
N ILE A 31 -7.47 9.09 -4.53
CA ILE A 31 -8.07 8.73 -5.82
C ILE A 31 -8.79 7.41 -5.66
N SER A 32 -9.91 7.23 -6.37
CA SER A 32 -10.52 5.93 -6.58
C SER A 32 -10.29 5.56 -8.03
N CYS A 33 -9.42 4.58 -8.26
CA CYS A 33 -9.02 4.20 -9.61
C CYS A 33 -8.64 2.73 -9.69
N THR A 34 -8.58 2.19 -10.91
CA THR A 34 -8.00 0.87 -11.16
C THR A 34 -6.55 1.01 -11.60
N VAL A 35 -5.67 0.21 -10.99
CA VAL A 35 -4.27 0.10 -11.35
C VAL A 35 -3.99 -1.33 -11.81
N ALA A 36 -3.51 -1.46 -13.04
CA ALA A 36 -3.12 -2.74 -13.60
C ALA A 36 -1.65 -2.99 -13.30
N VAL A 37 -1.30 -4.13 -12.73
CA VAL A 37 0.09 -4.51 -12.45
C VAL A 37 0.41 -5.84 -13.10
N THR A 38 1.47 -5.83 -13.91
CA THR A 38 2.08 -7.05 -14.43
C THR A 38 3.29 -7.41 -13.58
N TRP A 39 3.21 -8.53 -12.86
CA TRP A 39 4.28 -8.95 -11.96
C TRP A 39 5.39 -9.69 -12.69
N HIS A 40 6.65 -9.52 -12.29
CA HIS A 40 7.77 -10.15 -12.99
C HIS A 40 7.76 -11.69 -12.94
N HIS A 41 7.20 -12.28 -11.88
CA HIS A 41 7.07 -13.73 -11.76
C HIS A 41 5.97 -14.33 -12.66
N GLU A 42 5.07 -13.49 -13.19
CA GLU A 42 3.97 -13.89 -14.09
C GLU A 42 3.74 -12.79 -15.14
N PRO A 43 4.67 -12.60 -16.10
CA PRO A 43 4.68 -11.43 -16.98
C PRO A 43 3.58 -11.43 -18.05
N HIS A 44 2.88 -12.55 -18.21
CA HIS A 44 1.81 -12.72 -19.20
C HIS A 44 0.42 -12.37 -18.64
N LYS A 45 0.32 -12.05 -17.35
CA LYS A 45 -0.94 -11.69 -16.70
C LYS A 45 -0.82 -10.34 -16.04
N SER A 46 -1.86 -9.54 -16.23
CA SER A 46 -2.04 -8.30 -15.47
C SER A 46 -3.11 -8.52 -14.42
N VAL A 47 -2.83 -8.06 -13.20
CA VAL A 47 -3.78 -8.07 -12.08
C VAL A 47 -4.24 -6.64 -11.84
N ASN A 48 -5.55 -6.44 -11.73
CA ASN A 48 -6.13 -5.15 -11.43
C ASN A 48 -6.31 -5.00 -9.92
N TYR A 49 -5.91 -3.86 -9.39
CA TYR A 49 -6.08 -3.48 -7.99
C TYR A 49 -6.80 -2.14 -7.89
N ASP A 50 -7.50 -1.93 -6.79
CA ASP A 50 -8.08 -0.62 -6.46
C ASP A 50 -6.96 0.27 -5.92
N GLY A 51 -6.65 1.35 -6.63
CA GLY A 51 -5.79 2.42 -6.12
C GLY A 51 -6.55 3.30 -5.14
N LEU A 52 -5.92 3.60 -4.01
CA LEU A 52 -6.48 4.35 -2.88
C LEU A 52 -5.91 5.78 -2.80
N ASP A 53 -4.64 5.95 -3.16
CA ASP A 53 -3.99 7.24 -3.28
C ASP A 53 -2.80 7.20 -4.24
N LEU A 54 -2.45 8.36 -4.78
CA LEU A 54 -1.32 8.58 -5.67
C LEU A 54 -0.47 9.75 -5.18
N SER A 55 0.85 9.57 -5.30
CA SER A 55 1.87 10.60 -5.13
C SER A 55 2.83 10.53 -6.32
N GLU A 56 3.76 11.49 -6.40
CA GLU A 56 4.80 11.51 -7.43
C GLU A 56 5.67 10.23 -7.43
N SER A 57 5.96 9.67 -6.26
CA SER A 57 6.91 8.56 -6.08
C SER A 57 6.26 7.18 -5.90
N GLY A 58 4.93 7.12 -5.84
CA GLY A 58 4.26 5.89 -5.45
C GLY A 58 2.75 6.00 -5.35
N LEU A 59 2.12 4.84 -5.18
CA LEU A 59 0.69 4.70 -5.00
C LEU A 59 0.39 3.69 -3.88
N ARG A 60 -0.80 3.76 -3.32
CA ARG A 60 -1.34 2.74 -2.42
C ARG A 60 -2.45 1.97 -3.12
N ILE A 61 -2.43 0.65 -2.99
CA ILE A 61 -3.46 -0.23 -3.55
C ILE A 61 -4.13 -1.08 -2.47
N SER A 62 -5.38 -1.47 -2.72
CA SER A 62 -6.09 -2.54 -2.04
C SER A 62 -5.87 -3.85 -2.79
N SER A 63 -5.64 -4.93 -2.05
CA SER A 63 -5.43 -6.27 -2.57
C SER A 63 -6.23 -7.30 -1.76
N PRO A 64 -6.84 -8.30 -2.42
CA PRO A 64 -7.50 -9.41 -1.72
C PRO A 64 -6.50 -10.38 -1.08
N THR A 65 -5.22 -10.31 -1.45
CA THR A 65 -4.17 -11.22 -0.99
C THR A 65 -2.94 -10.47 -0.52
N ILE A 66 -2.12 -11.12 0.30
CA ILE A 66 -0.84 -10.57 0.73
C ILE A 66 0.11 -10.40 -0.46
N LEU A 67 0.77 -9.25 -0.54
CA LEU A 67 1.80 -8.96 -1.54
C LEU A 67 3.16 -8.87 -0.84
N PRO A 68 4.12 -9.78 -1.12
CA PRO A 68 5.41 -9.77 -0.46
C PRO A 68 6.18 -8.46 -0.67
N GLU A 69 6.82 -7.94 0.38
CA GLU A 69 7.74 -6.81 0.25
C GLU A 69 8.91 -7.17 -0.68
N GLY A 70 9.32 -6.23 -1.53
CA GLY A 70 10.34 -6.46 -2.56
C GLY A 70 9.81 -7.14 -3.83
N MET A 71 8.55 -7.54 -3.87
CA MET A 71 7.92 -8.02 -5.11
C MET A 71 7.93 -6.91 -6.16
N THR A 72 8.41 -7.23 -7.36
CA THR A 72 8.61 -6.26 -8.45
C THR A 72 7.70 -6.56 -9.64
N GLY A 73 7.34 -5.50 -10.36
CA GLY A 73 6.53 -5.59 -11.56
C GLY A 73 6.47 -4.26 -12.29
N ARG A 74 5.52 -4.16 -13.21
CA ARG A 74 5.24 -2.95 -13.97
C ARG A 74 3.82 -2.49 -13.70
N ALA A 75 3.69 -1.31 -13.12
CA ALA A 75 2.41 -0.68 -12.81
C ALA A 75 1.98 0.20 -13.99
N ILE A 76 0.75 -0.03 -14.43
CA ILE A 76 0.09 0.68 -15.52
C ILE A 76 -1.15 1.34 -14.92
N PHE A 77 -1.23 2.65 -15.12
CA PHE A 77 -2.32 3.47 -14.64
C PHE A 77 -2.79 4.40 -15.75
N ASN A 78 -4.11 4.55 -15.85
CA ASN A 78 -4.73 5.47 -16.79
C ASN A 78 -6.01 6.06 -16.17
N ALA A 79 -5.98 7.35 -15.86
CA ALA A 79 -7.12 8.12 -15.39
C ALA A 79 -7.21 9.43 -16.17
N GLY A 80 -7.55 9.33 -17.45
CA GLY A 80 -7.75 10.49 -18.33
C GLY A 80 -6.43 11.21 -18.63
N THR A 81 -6.24 12.40 -18.08
CA THR A 81 -5.04 13.22 -18.32
C THR A 81 -3.80 12.71 -17.60
N ILE A 82 -3.97 11.87 -16.58
CA ILE A 82 -2.86 11.28 -15.83
C ILE A 82 -2.76 9.81 -16.23
N SER A 83 -1.62 9.41 -16.80
CA SER A 83 -1.30 8.02 -17.06
C SER A 83 0.19 7.76 -16.80
N PHE A 84 0.51 6.54 -16.40
CA PHE A 84 1.89 6.09 -16.31
C PHE A 84 2.02 4.59 -16.61
N ASN A 85 3.21 4.21 -17.03
CA ASN A 85 3.62 2.83 -17.22
C ASN A 85 5.06 2.72 -16.70
N ARG A 86 5.21 2.30 -15.44
CA ARG A 86 6.50 2.36 -14.73
C ARG A 86 6.81 1.06 -14.00
N ALA A 87 8.10 0.78 -13.86
CA ALA A 87 8.55 -0.27 -12.96
C ALA A 87 8.15 0.11 -11.52
N ALA A 88 7.80 -0.91 -10.74
CA ALA A 88 7.31 -0.72 -9.38
C ALA A 88 7.79 -1.85 -8.47
N VAL A 89 7.87 -1.54 -7.18
CA VAL A 89 8.19 -2.49 -6.12
C VAL A 89 7.22 -2.34 -4.95
N ILE A 90 6.80 -3.45 -4.36
CA ILE A 90 6.06 -3.44 -3.09
C ILE A 90 7.03 -2.99 -1.98
N SER A 91 6.75 -1.82 -1.42
CA SER A 91 7.54 -1.22 -0.35
C SER A 91 7.06 -1.60 1.05
N TRP A 92 5.79 -1.98 1.17
CA TRP A 92 5.17 -2.52 2.38
C TRP A 92 3.83 -3.18 2.02
N CYS A 93 3.37 -4.13 2.83
CA CYS A 93 2.02 -4.69 2.75
C CYS A 93 1.46 -4.97 4.15
N ARG A 94 0.22 -4.59 4.42
CA ARG A 94 -0.40 -4.68 5.75
C ARG A 94 -1.85 -5.16 5.65
N ALA A 95 -2.24 -6.03 6.58
CA ALA A 95 -3.62 -6.45 6.72
C ALA A 95 -4.46 -5.30 7.30
N ILE A 96 -5.60 -5.05 6.67
CA ILE A 96 -6.66 -4.20 7.19
C ILE A 96 -7.70 -5.09 7.83
N ARG A 97 -8.08 -4.75 9.07
CA ARG A 97 -9.00 -5.56 9.87
C ARG A 97 -10.35 -4.87 10.02
N ASP A 98 -11.41 -5.66 10.05
CA ASP A 98 -12.74 -5.20 10.40
C ASP A 98 -12.89 -4.94 11.91
N SER A 99 -14.08 -4.52 12.34
CA SER A 99 -14.41 -4.28 13.75
C SER A 99 -14.27 -5.52 14.63
N ASP A 100 -14.40 -6.71 14.04
CA ASP A 100 -14.29 -8.00 14.72
C ASP A 100 -12.84 -8.52 14.75
N GLY A 101 -11.90 -7.75 14.19
CA GLY A 101 -10.48 -8.07 14.14
C GLY A 101 -10.10 -9.08 13.06
N ARG A 102 -11.02 -9.47 12.16
CA ARG A 102 -10.73 -10.36 11.03
C ARG A 102 -10.10 -9.56 9.90
N ILE A 103 -9.26 -10.23 9.10
CA ILE A 103 -8.66 -9.59 7.92
C ILE A 103 -9.77 -9.39 6.89
N ASN A 104 -10.03 -8.13 6.54
CA ASN A 104 -10.95 -7.75 5.47
C ASN A 104 -10.21 -7.78 4.13
N HIS A 105 -9.13 -7.01 4.03
CA HIS A 105 -8.28 -6.91 2.84
C HIS A 105 -6.84 -6.58 3.22
N TRP A 106 -5.97 -6.47 2.23
CA TRP A 106 -4.60 -6.01 2.37
C TRP A 106 -4.43 -4.67 1.68
N GLU A 107 -3.67 -3.77 2.29
CA GLU A 107 -3.16 -2.58 1.61
C GLU A 107 -1.68 -2.75 1.35
N ALA A 108 -1.23 -2.28 0.20
CA ALA A 108 0.18 -2.29 -0.17
C ALA A 108 0.62 -0.93 -0.73
N GLY A 109 1.82 -0.52 -0.39
CA GLY A 109 2.46 0.66 -0.97
C GLY A 109 3.37 0.25 -2.12
N LEU A 110 3.03 0.69 -3.34
CA LEU A 110 3.89 0.56 -4.50
C LEU A 110 4.77 1.78 -4.63
N ARG A 111 6.09 1.58 -4.63
CA ARG A 111 7.06 2.61 -5.02
C ARG A 111 7.29 2.52 -6.52
N LEU A 112 7.10 3.63 -7.22
CA LEU A 112 7.42 3.75 -8.64
C LEU A 112 8.92 4.02 -8.80
N LEU A 113 9.53 3.40 -9.81
CA LEU A 113 10.94 3.54 -10.16
C LEU A 113 11.13 4.43 -11.39
#